data_AF-A0A094EBK5-F1
#
_entry.id   AF-A0A094EBK5-F1
#
_cell.length_a   1.000
_cell.length_b   1.000
_cell.length_c   1.000
_cell.angle_alpha   90.00
_cell.angle_beta   90.00
_cell.angle_gamma   90.00
#
_symmetry.space_group_name_H-M   'P 1'
#
loop_
_entity.id
_entity.type
_entity.pdbx_description
1 polymer ?
#
loop_
_entity_poly.entity_id
_entity_poly.type
_entity_poly.pdbx_seq_one_letter_code
_entity_poly.pdbx_strand_id
1 'polypeptide(L)'
;MYDQEASHFSTFNALIAKHRVRPTALYPVWYAAATALGWGTALLGREAAMACTEAVETEIGGHYNEQVAALLEMVEGMEKEGVEVGEELTSLVGEIRRIRDEELEHLDHAVENDAKLAVPHELLTGVIRVGCRGAIWVSERV
;
A
#
# COMPACT_ATOMS: atom_id res chain seq x y z
N MET A 1 -10.27 7.70 -4.20
CA MET A 1 -8.92 8.12 -3.76
C MET A 1 -8.93 8.83 -2.40
N TYR A 2 -8.94 10.17 -2.27
CA TYR A 2 -8.56 10.81 -0.98
C TYR A 2 -9.33 10.31 0.26
N ASP A 3 -10.65 10.21 0.20
CA ASP A 3 -11.43 9.77 1.37
C ASP A 3 -11.17 8.28 1.73
N GLN A 4 -10.89 7.44 0.73
CA GLN A 4 -10.50 6.04 0.95
C GLN A 4 -9.12 5.96 1.61
N GLU A 5 -8.15 6.70 1.08
CA GLU A 5 -6.78 6.80 1.62
C GLU A 5 -6.75 7.30 3.08
N ALA A 6 -7.56 8.32 3.37
CA ALA A 6 -7.72 8.82 4.75
C ALA A 6 -8.34 7.75 5.67
N SER A 7 -9.29 6.97 5.15
CA SER A 7 -9.88 5.83 5.86
C SER A 7 -8.84 4.73 6.12
N HIS A 8 -8.06 4.33 5.10
CA HIS A 8 -6.97 3.36 5.23
C HIS A 8 -5.97 3.78 6.29
N PHE A 9 -5.51 5.04 6.23
CA PHE A 9 -4.59 5.61 7.21
C PHE A 9 -5.15 5.53 8.63
N SER A 10 -6.43 5.88 8.83
CA SER A 10 -7.10 5.77 10.12
C SER A 10 -7.16 4.31 10.60
N THR A 11 -7.54 3.38 9.73
CA THR A 11 -7.62 1.95 10.03
C THR A 11 -6.27 1.39 10.47
N PHE A 12 -5.19 1.66 9.72
CA PHE A 12 -3.86 1.16 10.08
C PHE A 12 -3.34 1.76 11.38
N ASN A 13 -3.56 3.06 11.64
CA ASN A 13 -3.19 3.66 12.93
C ASN A 13 -3.94 3.03 14.10
N ALA A 14 -5.23 2.73 13.92
CA ALA A 14 -6.02 2.04 14.94
C ALA A 14 -5.49 0.61 15.19
N LEU A 15 -5.17 -0.13 14.13
CA LEU A 15 -4.58 -1.48 14.24
C LEU A 15 -3.21 -1.45 14.93
N ILE A 16 -2.32 -0.54 14.54
CA ILE A 16 -1.00 -0.35 15.17
C ILE A 16 -1.16 -0.09 16.67
N ALA A 17 -2.04 0.84 17.05
CA ALA A 17 -2.28 1.18 18.45
C ALA A 17 -2.90 0.00 19.23
N LYS A 18 -3.91 -0.65 18.66
CA LYS A 18 -4.63 -1.79 19.27
C LYS A 18 -3.68 -2.95 19.56
N HIS A 19 -2.86 -3.33 18.58
CA HIS A 19 -1.95 -4.47 18.67
C HIS A 19 -0.57 -4.11 19.24
N ARG A 20 -0.35 -2.83 19.61
CA ARG A 20 0.93 -2.31 20.10
C ARG A 20 2.10 -2.63 19.16
N VAL A 21 1.82 -2.58 17.86
CA VAL A 21 2.85 -2.78 16.82
C VAL A 21 3.78 -1.58 16.87
N ARG A 22 5.09 -1.84 16.86
CA ARG A 22 6.09 -0.78 16.75
C ARG A 22 6.18 -0.36 15.28
N PRO A 23 5.84 0.89 14.91
CA PRO A 23 6.05 1.37 13.55
C PRO A 23 7.53 1.37 13.18
N THR A 24 7.82 1.42 11.88
CA THR A 24 9.21 1.51 11.42
C THR A 24 9.91 2.76 11.98
N ALA A 25 11.17 2.62 12.40
CA ALA A 25 11.96 3.75 12.89
C ALA A 25 12.22 4.80 11.77
N LEU A 26 12.06 4.40 10.51
CA LEU A 26 12.28 5.25 9.34
C LEU A 26 11.05 6.07 8.93
N TYR A 27 9.93 6.00 9.68
CA TYR A 27 8.71 6.73 9.35
C TYR A 27 8.93 8.22 9.03
N PRO A 28 9.74 9.00 9.78
CA PRO A 28 10.01 10.40 9.44
C PRO A 28 10.69 10.59 8.07
N VAL A 29 11.54 9.66 7.67
CA VAL A 29 12.23 9.68 6.38
C VAL A 29 11.23 9.41 5.26
N TRP A 30 10.38 8.39 5.43
CA TRP A 30 9.37 8.03 4.43
C TRP A 30 8.29 9.10 4.28
N TYR A 31 7.88 9.73 5.38
CA TYR A 31 6.96 10.86 5.33
C TYR A 31 7.52 12.02 4.49
N ALA A 32 8.79 12.38 4.71
CA ALA A 32 9.46 13.41 3.92
C ALA A 32 9.59 13.02 2.44
N ALA A 33 9.97 11.77 2.16
CA ALA A 33 10.12 11.26 0.81
C ALA A 33 8.78 11.21 0.04
N ALA A 34 7.72 10.71 0.66
CA ALA A 34 6.38 10.65 0.07
C ALA A 34 5.84 12.06 -0.22
N THR A 35 6.05 13.00 0.72
CA THR A 35 5.66 14.41 0.52
C THR A 35 6.41 15.01 -0.68
N ALA A 36 7.73 14.85 -0.73
CA ALA A 36 8.55 15.37 -1.83
C ALA A 36 8.15 14.75 -3.19
N LEU A 37 7.87 13.45 -3.20
CA LEU A 37 7.44 12.74 -4.41
C LEU A 37 6.09 13.28 -4.92
N GLY A 38 5.08 13.39 -4.04
CA GLY A 38 3.75 13.86 -4.42
C GLY A 38 3.74 15.32 -4.90
N TRP A 39 4.43 16.22 -4.19
CA TRP A 39 4.58 17.60 -4.64
C TRP A 39 5.39 17.70 -5.93
N GLY A 40 6.46 16.91 -6.05
CA GLY A 40 7.33 16.90 -7.22
C GLY A 40 6.58 16.48 -8.49
N THR A 41 5.80 15.40 -8.43
CA THR A 41 5.02 14.92 -9.58
C THR A 41 3.86 15.84 -9.91
N ALA A 42 3.21 16.44 -8.90
CA ALA A 42 2.17 17.46 -9.12
C ALA A 42 2.71 18.70 -9.88
N LEU A 43 3.93 19.14 -9.59
CA LEU A 43 4.57 20.24 -10.33
C LEU A 43 4.92 19.88 -11.78
N LEU A 44 5.14 18.60 -12.07
CA LEU A 44 5.42 18.10 -13.42
C LEU A 44 4.16 17.95 -14.28
N GLY A 45 2.97 18.05 -13.68
CA GLY A 45 1.69 18.00 -14.38
C GLY A 45 0.82 16.83 -13.95
N ARG A 46 -0.41 16.80 -14.49
CA ARG A 46 -1.43 15.80 -14.13
C ARG A 46 -0.96 14.39 -14.49
N GLU A 47 -0.42 14.20 -15.68
CA GLU A 47 0.01 12.92 -16.22
C GLU A 47 1.14 12.32 -15.37
N ALA A 48 2.09 13.16 -14.92
CA ALA A 48 3.18 12.74 -14.03
C ALA A 48 2.67 12.37 -12.63
N ALA A 49 1.69 13.11 -12.09
CA ALA A 49 1.04 12.79 -10.84
C ALA A 49 0.28 11.44 -10.94
N MET A 50 -0.48 11.22 -12.01
CA MET A 50 -1.19 9.95 -12.21
C MET A 50 -0.23 8.78 -12.47
N ALA A 51 0.89 8.99 -13.17
CA ALA A 51 1.94 7.98 -13.31
C ALA A 51 2.59 7.64 -11.96
N CYS A 52 2.75 8.62 -11.07
CA CYS A 52 3.20 8.38 -9.71
C CYS A 52 2.19 7.52 -8.93
N THR A 53 0.90 7.86 -8.98
CA THR A 53 -0.16 7.06 -8.35
C THR A 53 -0.16 5.63 -8.90
N GLU A 54 -0.16 5.45 -10.22
CA GLU A 54 -0.09 4.12 -10.85
C GLU A 54 1.08 3.29 -10.31
N ALA A 55 2.27 3.90 -10.24
CA ALA A 55 3.48 3.25 -9.76
C ALA A 55 3.41 2.88 -8.27
N VAL A 56 2.86 3.75 -7.43
CA VAL A 56 2.72 3.51 -5.99
C VAL A 56 1.68 2.40 -5.75
N GLU A 57 0.48 2.53 -6.33
CA GLU A 57 -0.61 1.57 -6.09
C GLU A 57 -0.31 0.19 -6.64
N THR A 58 0.46 0.09 -7.71
CA THR A 58 0.96 -1.21 -8.20
C THR A 58 1.75 -1.95 -7.11
N GLU A 59 2.62 -1.25 -6.38
CA GLU A 59 3.47 -1.88 -5.36
C GLU A 59 2.73 -2.04 -4.03
N ILE A 60 1.87 -1.08 -3.64
CA ILE A 60 1.07 -1.16 -2.42
C ILE A 60 -0.01 -2.24 -2.53
N GLY A 61 -0.75 -2.30 -3.64
CA GLY A 61 -1.73 -3.36 -3.90
C GLY A 61 -1.07 -4.75 -3.96
N GLY A 62 0.12 -4.86 -4.55
CA GLY A 62 0.93 -6.07 -4.53
C GLY A 62 1.32 -6.50 -3.12
N HIS A 63 1.81 -5.55 -2.31
CA HIS A 63 2.20 -5.79 -0.92
C HIS A 63 1.02 -6.23 -0.04
N TYR A 64 -0.15 -5.59 -0.15
CA TYR A 64 -1.33 -6.04 0.58
C TYR A 64 -1.82 -7.42 0.10
N ASN A 65 -1.66 -7.75 -1.18
CA ASN A 65 -1.97 -9.09 -1.65
C ASN A 65 -1.07 -10.17 -1.01
N GLU A 66 0.23 -9.89 -0.84
CA GLU A 66 1.15 -10.76 -0.11
C GLU A 66 0.76 -10.90 1.37
N GLN A 67 0.34 -9.81 2.02
CA GLN A 67 -0.15 -9.86 3.41
C GLN A 67 -1.42 -10.72 3.53
N VAL A 68 -2.38 -10.58 2.62
CA VAL A 68 -3.59 -11.42 2.60
C VAL A 68 -3.21 -12.90 2.46
N ALA A 69 -2.28 -13.22 1.55
CA ALA A 69 -1.83 -14.60 1.35
C ALA A 69 -1.20 -15.17 2.64
N ALA A 70 -0.33 -14.42 3.31
CA ALA A 70 0.29 -14.84 4.56
C ALA A 70 -0.75 -15.06 5.68
N LEU A 71 -1.74 -14.16 5.81
CA LEU A 71 -2.80 -14.32 6.80
C LEU A 71 -3.68 -15.54 6.52
N LEU A 72 -3.98 -15.83 5.25
CA LEU A 72 -4.74 -17.01 4.86
C LEU A 72 -3.96 -18.31 5.13
N GLU A 73 -2.65 -18.31 4.89
CA GLU A 73 -1.78 -19.44 5.24
C GLU A 73 -1.78 -19.71 6.74
N MET A 74 -1.73 -18.65 7.57
CA MET A 74 -1.87 -18.77 9.02
C MET A 74 -3.21 -19.39 9.43
N VAL A 75 -4.31 -18.91 8.83
CA VAL A 75 -5.67 -19.43 9.06
C VAL A 75 -5.74 -20.91 8.71
N GLU A 76 -5.26 -21.31 7.52
CA GLU A 76 -5.25 -22.71 7.07
C GLU A 76 -4.42 -23.60 8.01
N GLY A 77 -3.28 -23.10 8.50
CA GLY A 77 -2.45 -23.78 9.48
C GLY A 77 -3.20 -24.05 10.80
N MET A 78 -3.88 -23.03 11.33
CA MET A 78 -4.70 -23.15 12.55
C MET A 78 -5.83 -24.17 12.38
N GLU A 79 -6.55 -24.12 11.27
CA GLU A 79 -7.63 -25.06 10.97
C GLU A 79 -7.14 -26.51 10.87
N LYS A 80 -5.98 -26.74 10.26
CA LYS A 80 -5.34 -28.07 10.19
C LYS A 80 -4.95 -28.62 11.56
N GLU A 81 -4.57 -27.75 12.48
CA GLU A 81 -4.25 -28.08 13.87
C GLU A 81 -5.51 -28.23 14.75
N GLY A 82 -6.70 -28.00 14.19
CA GLY A 82 -7.97 -28.03 14.94
C GLY A 82 -8.16 -26.83 15.87
N VAL A 83 -7.43 -25.73 15.63
CA VAL A 83 -7.55 -24.48 16.38
C VAL A 83 -8.61 -23.61 15.72
N GLU A 84 -9.57 -23.13 16.51
CA GLU A 84 -10.60 -22.21 16.03
C GLU A 84 -9.99 -20.83 15.70
N VAL A 85 -10.31 -20.32 14.51
CA VAL A 85 -9.89 -18.99 14.06
C VAL A 85 -10.76 -17.95 14.74
N GLY A 86 -10.14 -17.13 15.60
CA GLY A 86 -10.84 -16.06 16.30
C GLY A 86 -11.38 -14.98 15.36
N GLU A 87 -12.45 -14.30 15.79
CA GLU A 87 -13.10 -13.20 15.06
C GLU A 87 -12.12 -12.08 14.67
N GLU A 88 -11.13 -11.83 15.52
CA GLU A 88 -10.12 -10.79 15.29
C GLU A 88 -9.26 -11.06 14.05
N LEU A 89 -8.80 -12.29 13.85
CA LEU A 89 -8.00 -12.65 12.68
C LEU A 89 -8.86 -12.63 11.41
N THR A 90 -10.08 -13.14 11.50
CA THR A 90 -11.05 -13.10 10.39
C THR A 90 -11.37 -11.65 9.97
N SER A 91 -11.57 -10.75 10.94
CA SER A 91 -11.79 -9.33 10.68
C SER A 91 -10.57 -8.67 10.06
N LEU A 92 -9.36 -8.97 10.53
CA LEU A 92 -8.13 -8.45 9.95
C LEU A 92 -7.98 -8.88 8.48
N VAL A 93 -8.19 -10.16 8.16
CA VAL A 93 -8.18 -10.65 6.78
C VAL A 93 -9.19 -9.89 5.92
N GLY A 94 -10.40 -9.67 6.44
CA GLY A 94 -11.44 -8.90 5.75
C GLY A 94 -11.02 -7.46 5.46
N GLU A 95 -10.46 -6.76 6.44
CA GLU A 95 -10.00 -5.37 6.27
C GLU A 95 -8.85 -5.25 5.27
N ILE A 96 -7.82 -6.09 5.36
CA ILE A 96 -6.69 -6.03 4.43
C ILE A 96 -7.14 -6.38 3.00
N ARG A 97 -8.07 -7.33 2.83
CA ARG A 97 -8.67 -7.63 1.52
C ARG A 97 -9.42 -6.44 0.94
N ARG A 98 -10.25 -5.78 1.75
CA ARG A 98 -10.99 -4.58 1.33
C ARG A 98 -10.03 -3.48 0.88
N ILE A 99 -9.01 -3.18 1.70
CA ILE A 99 -8.02 -2.15 1.38
C ILE A 99 -7.28 -2.50 0.09
N ARG A 100 -6.78 -3.74 -0.06
CA ARG A 100 -6.14 -4.21 -1.29
C ARG A 100 -7.03 -3.99 -2.52
N ASP A 101 -8.30 -4.37 -2.44
CA ASP A 101 -9.23 -4.24 -3.57
C ASP A 101 -9.46 -2.76 -3.91
N GLU A 102 -9.56 -1.88 -2.91
CA GLU A 102 -9.65 -0.44 -3.10
C GLU A 102 -8.36 0.16 -3.75
N GLU A 103 -7.16 -0.32 -3.41
CA GLU A 103 -5.92 0.14 -4.08
C GLU A 103 -5.85 -0.28 -5.55
N LEU A 104 -6.37 -1.47 -5.89
CA LEU A 104 -6.48 -1.91 -7.28
C LEU A 104 -7.45 -1.03 -8.07
N GLU A 105 -8.54 -0.56 -7.44
CA GLU A 105 -9.43 0.45 -8.06
C GLU A 105 -8.71 1.79 -8.28
N HIS A 106 -7.82 2.21 -7.38
CA HIS A 106 -7.05 3.45 -7.54
C HIS A 106 -6.04 3.32 -8.67
N LEU A 107 -5.40 2.15 -8.82
CA LEU A 107 -4.54 1.83 -9.94
C LEU A 107 -5.29 1.96 -11.27
N ASP A 108 -6.47 1.34 -11.39
CA ASP A 108 -7.30 1.44 -12.58
C ASP A 108 -7.68 2.89 -12.88
N HIS A 109 -8.11 3.64 -11.86
CA HIS A 109 -8.41 5.06 -11.98
C HIS A 109 -7.19 5.87 -12.48
N ALA A 110 -5.98 5.53 -12.05
CA ALA A 110 -4.77 6.19 -12.50
C ALA A 110 -4.48 5.93 -13.99
N VAL A 111 -4.61 4.68 -14.42
CA VAL A 111 -4.45 4.29 -15.83
C VAL A 111 -5.49 4.98 -16.72
N GLU A 112 -6.74 5.06 -16.27
CA GLU A 112 -7.84 5.74 -16.98
C GLU A 112 -7.65 7.25 -17.09
N ASN A 113 -6.91 7.86 -16.16
CA ASN A 113 -6.66 9.30 -16.11
C ASN A 113 -5.28 9.68 -16.67
N ASP A 114 -4.93 9.10 -17.82
CA ASP A 114 -3.77 9.50 -18.62
C ASP A 114 -2.39 9.28 -17.97
N ALA A 115 -2.26 8.40 -16.97
CA ALA A 115 -0.95 8.04 -16.39
C ALA A 115 0.07 7.63 -17.48
N LYS A 116 -0.39 6.90 -18.51
CA LYS A 116 0.42 6.43 -19.64
C LYS A 116 0.95 7.55 -20.55
N LEU A 117 0.39 8.75 -20.46
CA LEU A 117 0.82 9.90 -21.26
C LEU A 117 2.01 10.65 -20.65
N ALA A 118 2.45 10.32 -19.44
CA ALA A 118 3.66 10.91 -18.85
C ALA A 118 4.89 10.63 -19.74
N VAL A 119 5.80 11.60 -19.86
CA VAL A 119 7.01 11.43 -20.69
C VAL A 119 8.27 11.77 -19.89
N PRO A 120 9.20 10.82 -19.69
CA PRO A 120 9.13 9.38 -20.02
C PRO A 120 8.40 8.55 -18.94
N HIS A 121 7.23 7.99 -19.26
CA HIS A 121 6.39 7.19 -18.35
C HIS A 121 7.15 6.01 -17.72
N GLU A 122 7.72 5.12 -18.53
CA GLU A 122 8.35 3.89 -18.04
C GLU A 122 9.53 4.15 -17.10
N LEU A 123 10.30 5.21 -17.36
CA LEU A 123 11.41 5.59 -16.50
C LEU A 123 10.89 6.13 -15.16
N LEU A 124 9.88 7.01 -15.21
CA LEU A 124 9.27 7.59 -14.01
C LEU A 124 8.65 6.50 -13.13
N THR A 125 7.79 5.66 -13.70
CA THR A 125 7.13 4.58 -12.96
C THR A 125 8.13 3.53 -12.50
N GLY A 126 9.12 3.16 -13.33
CA GLY A 126 10.16 2.21 -12.96
C GLY A 126 10.97 2.63 -11.73
N VAL A 127 11.40 3.89 -11.68
CA VAL A 127 12.14 4.45 -10.53
C VAL A 127 11.28 4.47 -9.27
N ILE A 128 10.04 4.94 -9.38
CA ILE A 128 9.11 5.02 -8.23
C ILE A 128 8.82 3.62 -7.68
N ARG A 129 8.51 2.65 -8.55
CA ARG A 129 8.25 1.26 -8.16
C ARG A 129 9.43 0.62 -7.43
N VAL A 130 10.66 0.81 -7.93
CA VAL A 130 11.88 0.33 -7.26
C VAL A 130 12.04 0.99 -5.89
N GLY A 131 11.79 2.30 -5.80
CA GLY A 131 11.80 3.05 -4.55
C GLY A 131 10.79 2.52 -3.53
N CYS A 132 9.53 2.32 -3.95
CA CYS A 132 8.47 1.78 -3.09
C CYS A 132 8.81 0.38 -2.56
N ARG A 133 9.24 -0.55 -3.43
CA ARG A 133 9.68 -1.89 -2.97
C ARG A 133 10.82 -1.81 -1.97
N GLY A 134 11.81 -0.96 -2.23
CA GLY A 134 12.92 -0.73 -1.31
C GLY A 134 12.44 -0.22 0.04
N ALA A 135 11.54 0.78 0.04
CA ALA A 135 10.99 1.36 1.26
C ALA A 135 10.20 0.33 2.08
N ILE A 136 9.35 -0.49 1.43
CA ILE A 136 8.61 -1.58 2.08
C ILE A 136 9.59 -2.57 2.71
N TRP A 137 10.53 -3.10 1.92
CA TRP A 137 11.49 -4.11 2.38
C TRP A 137 12.33 -3.64 3.57
N VAL A 138 12.79 -2.39 3.58
CA VAL A 138 13.54 -1.84 4.72
C VAL A 138 12.62 -1.65 5.93
N SER A 139 11.39 -1.15 5.73
CA SER A 139 10.45 -0.84 6.82
C SER A 139 9.98 -2.07 7.59
N GLU A 140 9.86 -3.22 6.92
CA GLU A 140 9.54 -4.49 7.59
C GLU A 140 10.63 -4.95 8.57
N ARG A 141 11.86 -4.43 8.46
CA ARG A 141 13.04 -4.90 9.20
C ARG A 141 13.48 -3.95 10.30
N VAL A 142 13.14 -2.67 10.21
CA VAL A 142 13.71 -1.58 11.04
C VAL A 142 12.68 -0.86 11.88
#